data_AF-A0A4C1ZQR2-F1
#
_entry.id   AF-A0A4C1ZQR2-F1
#
_cell.length_a   1.000
_cell.length_b   1.000
_cell.length_c   1.000
_cell.angle_alpha   90.00
_cell.angle_beta   90.00
_cell.angle_gamma   90.00
#
_symmetry.space_group_name_H-M   'P 1'
#
loop_
_entity.id
_entity.type
_entity.pdbx_description
1 polymer ?
#
loop_
_entity_poly.entity_id
_entity_poly.type
_entity_poly.pdbx_seq_one_letter_code
_entity_poly.pdbx_strand_id
1 'polypeptide(L)'
;MIEGGNLVCLATDETYYTLRYNAAVVAQARETNTNITEDGIEQAFEVVGEVNETVKTGLWIGDCFIYTNSLNRINYYVGGEIVTISHLDHTMYILGYIAKENRLYLNDKELNIVSYSLLLSVLEYQTAVMRGDFETADKVLPIIPEDHRTRVAHFLEKQGFKHQALAVSTEPDHQFELALSIGELHRAKQLAEKASLVEGAPSRSSSARWSRLGAAAAAAADTDLTKICFKNAQDYGGLLLFATSTGDKELLQEIATITEAENQYNVAFLAYFTLGNLEACLKLLIKSRRLPEAAFFTRSYLPSKVSEVVQLWRNDLGATNKKSGQSLADPDQYENLFPEFLDSLQLEKFQTEFGFAHNSLLENIPPNSFVCNLDRNLVAEKAEAIASGKWEPKAALCNLDRNPITEKTETAESDTWEAQDASDE
;
A
#
# COMPACT_ATOMS: atom_id res chain seq x y z
N MET A 1 2.11 -15.71 50.24
CA MET A 1 3.54 -15.32 50.35
C MET A 1 4.33 -16.41 49.66
N ILE A 2 5.20 -16.08 48.71
CA ILE A 2 6.10 -17.06 48.08
C ILE A 2 7.08 -17.54 49.15
N GLU A 3 7.37 -18.84 49.22
CA GLU A 3 8.56 -19.33 49.90
C GLU A 3 9.80 -18.78 49.16
N GLY A 4 10.33 -17.65 49.62
CA GLY A 4 11.56 -17.03 49.08
C GLY A 4 11.38 -15.82 48.15
N GLY A 5 10.15 -15.38 47.87
CA GLY A 5 9.88 -14.21 47.02
C GLY A 5 9.41 -12.97 47.80
N ASN A 6 9.80 -11.79 47.35
CA ASN A 6 9.41 -10.51 47.97
C ASN A 6 8.06 -9.97 47.46
N LEU A 7 7.34 -10.71 46.60
CA LEU A 7 6.06 -10.26 46.03
C LEU A 7 4.87 -10.86 46.78
N VAL A 8 3.84 -10.02 46.98
CA VAL A 8 2.59 -10.37 47.65
C VAL A 8 1.43 -9.84 46.81
N CYS A 9 0.33 -10.60 46.74
CA CYS A 9 -0.90 -10.15 46.11
C CYS A 9 -1.94 -9.83 47.19
N LEU A 10 -2.54 -8.65 47.11
CA LEU A 10 -3.69 -8.24 47.91
C LEU A 10 -4.91 -8.19 46.99
N ALA A 11 -5.78 -9.19 47.08
CA ALA A 11 -7.01 -9.25 46.31
C ALA A 11 -8.17 -8.59 47.09
N THR A 12 -8.87 -7.68 46.42
CA THR A 12 -10.15 -7.09 46.88
C THR A 12 -11.29 -7.63 46.01
N ASP A 13 -12.52 -7.17 46.28
CA ASP A 13 -13.71 -7.63 45.55
C ASP A 13 -13.71 -7.23 44.07
N GLU A 14 -13.07 -6.11 43.72
CA GLU A 14 -13.06 -5.56 42.35
C GLU A 14 -11.66 -5.54 41.71
N THR A 15 -10.62 -5.33 42.53
CA THR A 15 -9.25 -5.10 42.07
C THR A 15 -8.26 -5.95 42.86
N TYR A 16 -7.08 -6.19 42.32
CA TYR A 16 -5.97 -6.70 43.12
C TYR A 16 -4.72 -5.88 42.93
N TYR A 17 -3.94 -5.80 44.01
CA TYR A 17 -2.69 -5.07 44.07
C TYR A 17 -1.54 -6.06 44.20
N THR A 18 -0.50 -5.84 43.39
CA THR A 18 0.78 -6.54 43.53
C THR A 18 1.71 -5.65 44.35
N LEU A 19 2.17 -6.16 45.48
CA LEU A 19 2.99 -5.43 46.45
C LEU A 19 4.38 -6.09 46.55
N ARG A 20 5.42 -5.26 46.66
CA ARG A 20 6.78 -5.68 47.00
C ARG A 20 7.05 -5.45 48.47
N TYR A 21 7.43 -6.51 49.17
CA TYR A 21 7.82 -6.50 50.57
C TYR A 21 9.31 -6.14 50.73
N ASN A 22 9.59 -5.09 51.49
CA ASN A 22 10.93 -4.61 51.77
C ASN A 22 11.39 -5.10 53.15
N ALA A 23 11.96 -6.31 53.21
CA ALA A 23 12.43 -6.92 54.46
C ALA A 23 13.48 -6.08 55.21
N ALA A 24 14.34 -5.35 54.48
CA ALA A 24 15.39 -4.51 55.07
C ALA A 24 14.81 -3.34 55.88
N VAL A 25 13.77 -2.68 55.35
CA VAL A 25 13.10 -1.57 56.02
C VAL A 25 12.41 -2.05 57.29
N VAL A 26 11.80 -3.23 57.23
CA VAL A 26 11.16 -3.85 58.41
C VAL A 26 12.17 -4.24 59.47
N ALA A 27 13.32 -4.79 59.07
CA ALA A 27 14.41 -5.13 60.00
C ALA A 27 14.96 -3.86 60.68
N GLN A 28 15.23 -2.81 59.91
CA GLN A 28 15.73 -1.54 60.44
C GLN A 28 14.73 -0.85 61.37
N ALA A 29 13.44 -0.84 61.02
CA ALA A 29 12.38 -0.28 61.88
C ALA A 29 12.25 -1.06 63.19
N ARG A 30 12.43 -2.39 63.18
CA ARG A 30 12.46 -3.24 64.38
C ARG A 30 13.69 -2.97 65.25
N GLU A 31 14.86 -2.74 64.66
CA GLU A 31 16.09 -2.45 65.41
C GLU A 31 16.08 -1.05 66.03
N THR A 32 15.55 -0.06 65.31
CA THR A 32 15.53 1.34 65.75
C THR A 32 14.32 1.70 66.59
N ASN A 33 13.27 0.86 66.62
CA ASN A 33 11.95 1.18 67.21
C ASN A 33 11.37 2.53 66.75
N THR A 34 11.73 2.96 65.54
CA THR A 34 11.22 4.18 64.92
C THR A 34 10.36 3.83 63.72
N ASN A 35 9.37 4.67 63.40
CA ASN A 35 8.46 4.52 62.25
C ASN A 35 7.54 3.29 62.30
N ILE A 36 7.19 2.80 63.50
CA ILE A 36 6.14 1.81 63.70
C ILE A 36 4.89 2.56 64.16
N THR A 37 3.89 2.64 63.30
CA THR A 37 2.58 3.29 63.58
C THR A 37 1.50 2.24 63.89
N GLU A 38 0.29 2.68 64.26
CA GLU A 38 -0.86 1.78 64.46
C GLU A 38 -1.22 1.00 63.18
N ASP A 39 -0.98 1.60 62.00
CA ASP A 39 -1.16 0.98 60.68
C ASP A 39 0.06 0.16 60.22
N GLY A 40 1.08 0.03 61.08
CA GLY A 40 2.31 -0.70 60.81
C GLY A 40 3.44 0.18 60.27
N ILE A 41 4.28 -0.40 59.41
CA ILE A 41 5.43 0.26 58.80
C ILE A 41 5.05 0.60 57.36
N GLU A 42 4.79 1.88 57.06
CA GLU A 42 4.32 2.32 55.73
C GLU A 42 5.25 1.88 54.58
N GLN A 43 6.56 1.95 54.80
CA GLN A 43 7.58 1.61 53.81
C GLN A 43 7.87 0.09 53.73
N ALA A 44 7.15 -0.74 54.47
CA ALA A 44 7.30 -2.20 54.41
C ALA A 44 6.80 -2.77 53.07
N PHE A 45 5.81 -2.12 52.46
CA PHE A 45 5.23 -2.54 51.19
C PHE A 45 5.25 -1.40 50.18
N GLU A 46 5.57 -1.75 48.94
CA GLU A 46 5.53 -0.85 47.81
C GLU A 46 4.59 -1.41 46.76
N VAL A 47 3.68 -0.59 46.24
CA VAL A 47 2.75 -1.00 45.20
C VAL A 47 3.50 -1.09 43.87
N VAL A 48 3.62 -2.30 43.33
CA VAL A 48 4.27 -2.56 42.04
C VAL A 48 3.28 -2.44 40.90
N GLY A 49 2.03 -2.86 41.10
CA GLY A 49 1.00 -2.80 40.07
C GLY A 49 -0.40 -2.95 40.65
N GLU A 50 -1.35 -2.36 39.94
CA GLU A 50 -2.78 -2.42 40.21
C GLU A 50 -3.47 -3.03 38.99
N VAL A 51 -4.34 -4.01 39.23
CA VAL A 51 -5.09 -4.68 38.18
C VAL A 51 -6.57 -4.69 38.54
N ASN A 52 -7.38 -4.16 37.62
CA ASN A 52 -8.84 -4.12 37.71
C ASN A 52 -9.47 -5.45 37.28
N GLU A 53 -9.11 -6.54 37.95
CA GLU A 53 -9.76 -7.84 37.82
C GLU A 53 -10.00 -8.47 39.19
N THR A 54 -11.11 -9.21 39.32
CA THR A 54 -11.42 -9.97 40.53
C THR A 54 -10.63 -11.27 40.57
N VAL A 55 -9.96 -11.57 41.68
CA VAL A 55 -9.21 -12.83 41.85
C VAL A 55 -10.01 -13.81 42.70
N LYS A 56 -10.33 -14.99 42.15
CA LYS A 56 -10.99 -16.08 42.90
C LYS A 56 -9.98 -16.97 43.62
N THR A 57 -8.99 -17.44 42.88
CA THR A 57 -7.84 -18.18 43.41
C THR A 57 -6.60 -17.75 42.69
N GLY A 58 -5.45 -17.77 43.37
CA GLY A 58 -4.19 -17.41 42.76
C GLY A 58 -3.01 -18.11 43.41
N LEU A 59 -1.95 -18.27 42.62
CA LEU A 59 -0.69 -18.88 43.00
C LEU A 59 0.44 -18.09 42.36
N TRP A 60 1.53 -17.91 43.10
CA TRP A 60 2.76 -17.37 42.56
C TRP A 60 3.69 -18.48 42.06
N ILE A 61 4.24 -18.31 40.86
CA ILE A 61 5.32 -19.14 40.33
C ILE A 61 6.45 -18.20 39.93
N GLY A 62 7.51 -18.19 40.74
CA GLY A 62 8.54 -17.16 40.64
C GLY A 62 7.90 -15.77 40.84
N ASP A 63 8.07 -14.90 39.84
CA ASP A 63 7.48 -13.55 39.82
C ASP A 63 6.17 -13.45 39.04
N CYS A 64 5.67 -14.58 38.51
CA CYS A 64 4.42 -14.61 37.78
C CYS A 64 3.26 -14.94 38.72
N PHE A 65 2.26 -14.06 38.78
CA PHE A 65 1.04 -14.32 39.55
C PHE A 65 -0.02 -14.93 38.65
N ILE A 66 -0.35 -16.20 38.87
CA ILE A 66 -1.38 -16.91 38.11
C ILE A 66 -2.66 -16.93 38.91
N TYR A 67 -3.78 -16.63 38.28
CA TYR A 67 -5.06 -16.56 38.97
C TYR A 67 -6.25 -16.92 38.08
N THR A 68 -7.36 -17.27 38.73
CA THR A 68 -8.67 -17.39 38.08
C THR A 68 -9.52 -16.17 38.37
N ASN A 69 -10.23 -15.68 37.36
CA ASN A 69 -11.10 -14.50 37.50
C ASN A 69 -12.60 -14.86 37.56
N SER A 70 -13.45 -13.84 37.77
CA SER A 70 -14.91 -14.04 37.82
C SER A 70 -15.54 -14.43 36.48
N LEU A 71 -14.87 -14.11 35.37
CA LEU A 71 -15.25 -14.51 34.02
C LEU A 71 -14.78 -15.93 33.65
N ASN A 72 -14.37 -16.73 34.65
CA ASN A 72 -13.88 -18.10 34.48
C ASN A 72 -12.71 -18.17 33.47
N ARG A 73 -11.73 -17.28 33.59
CA ARG A 73 -10.49 -17.32 32.81
C ARG A 73 -9.31 -17.64 33.71
N ILE A 74 -8.35 -18.39 33.18
CA ILE A 74 -7.03 -18.55 33.81
C ILE A 74 -6.13 -17.50 33.18
N ASN A 75 -5.68 -16.56 34.01
CA ASN A 75 -4.78 -15.48 33.62
C ASN A 75 -3.48 -15.59 34.40
N TYR A 76 -2.40 -15.08 33.84
CA TYR A 76 -1.19 -14.82 34.60
C TYR A 76 -0.72 -13.39 34.37
N TYR A 77 -0.17 -12.81 35.43
CA TYR A 77 0.35 -11.46 35.48
C TYR A 77 1.87 -11.50 35.55
N VAL A 78 2.53 -10.79 34.63
CA VAL A 78 4.00 -10.61 34.60
C VAL A 78 4.30 -9.15 34.29
N GLY A 79 4.95 -8.45 35.22
CA GLY A 79 5.51 -7.11 34.95
C GLY A 79 4.53 -6.06 34.41
N GLY A 80 3.25 -6.13 34.77
CA GLY A 80 2.22 -5.18 34.30
C GLY A 80 1.32 -5.73 33.19
N GLU A 81 1.69 -6.83 32.54
CA GLU A 81 0.87 -7.47 31.51
C GLU A 81 0.06 -8.65 32.05
N ILE A 82 -1.17 -8.75 31.59
CA ILE A 82 -2.07 -9.87 31.87
C ILE A 82 -2.20 -10.71 30.60
N VAL A 83 -1.92 -11.99 30.74
CA VAL A 83 -2.00 -12.94 29.64
C VAL A 83 -2.96 -14.08 30.00
N THR A 84 -3.97 -14.28 29.15
CA THR A 84 -4.92 -15.38 29.29
C THR A 84 -4.29 -16.70 28.84
N ILE A 85 -4.28 -17.71 29.72
CA ILE A 85 -3.90 -19.08 29.40
C ILE A 85 -5.05 -19.78 28.69
N SER A 86 -6.24 -19.75 29.30
CA SER A 86 -7.42 -20.45 28.78
C SER A 86 -8.72 -19.88 29.36
N HIS A 87 -9.82 -20.17 28.66
CA HIS A 87 -11.18 -19.93 29.11
C HIS A 87 -11.75 -21.23 29.71
N LEU A 88 -12.41 -21.13 30.86
CA LEU A 88 -13.00 -22.23 31.59
C LEU A 88 -14.52 -22.18 31.44
N ASP A 89 -15.14 -23.35 31.27
CA ASP A 89 -16.60 -23.46 31.12
C ASP A 89 -17.34 -23.19 32.44
N HIS A 90 -16.67 -23.41 33.56
CA HIS A 90 -17.21 -23.22 34.91
C HIS A 90 -16.13 -22.75 35.88
N THR A 91 -16.53 -22.39 37.09
CA THR A 91 -15.60 -21.89 38.11
C THR A 91 -14.70 -23.02 38.62
N MET A 92 -13.42 -22.88 38.33
CA MET A 92 -12.33 -23.74 38.81
C MET A 92 -11.46 -23.01 39.83
N TYR A 93 -10.84 -23.78 40.72
CA TYR A 93 -9.94 -23.33 41.77
C TYR A 93 -8.55 -23.90 41.52
N ILE A 94 -7.51 -23.06 41.64
CA ILE A 94 -6.12 -23.50 41.43
C ILE A 94 -5.68 -24.36 42.62
N LEU A 95 -5.22 -25.58 42.34
CA LEU A 95 -4.63 -26.49 43.34
C LEU A 95 -3.14 -26.23 43.52
N GLY A 96 -2.41 -26.09 42.41
CA GLY A 96 -0.97 -26.00 42.43
C GLY A 96 -0.33 -26.16 41.06
N TYR A 97 0.97 -25.92 41.00
CA TYR A 97 1.78 -26.11 39.80
C TYR A 97 2.86 -27.16 40.03
N ILE A 98 3.02 -28.06 39.07
CA ILE A 98 4.04 -29.10 39.11
C ILE A 98 5.08 -28.80 38.03
N ALA A 99 6.24 -28.29 38.46
CA ALA A 99 7.34 -27.91 37.56
C ALA A 99 7.90 -29.09 36.75
N LYS A 100 7.93 -30.29 37.34
CA LYS A 100 8.42 -31.51 36.66
C LYS A 100 7.60 -31.83 35.40
N GLU A 101 6.32 -31.47 35.39
CA GLU A 101 5.39 -31.78 34.30
C GLU A 101 5.01 -30.55 33.48
N ASN A 102 5.48 -29.36 33.87
CA ASN A 102 5.08 -28.07 33.30
C ASN A 102 3.55 -27.89 33.24
N ARG A 103 2.85 -28.27 34.33
CA ARG A 103 1.39 -28.28 34.38
C ARG A 103 0.83 -27.57 35.59
N LEU A 104 -0.20 -26.76 35.33
CA LEU A 104 -1.06 -26.14 36.33
C LEU A 104 -2.28 -27.05 36.55
N TYR A 105 -2.55 -27.39 37.80
CA TYR A 105 -3.68 -28.23 38.19
C TYR A 105 -4.76 -27.39 38.84
N LEU A 106 -6.00 -27.62 38.44
CA LEU A 106 -7.19 -26.98 38.97
C LEU A 106 -8.23 -28.03 39.32
N ASN A 107 -9.14 -27.70 40.25
CA ASN A 107 -10.31 -28.50 40.55
C ASN A 107 -11.60 -27.68 40.47
N ASP A 108 -12.70 -28.34 40.16
CA ASP A 108 -14.04 -27.77 40.33
C ASP A 108 -14.60 -28.04 41.74
N LYS A 109 -15.86 -27.66 41.96
CA LYS A 109 -16.61 -27.94 43.20
C LYS A 109 -16.92 -29.43 43.40
N GLU A 110 -16.91 -30.22 42.33
CA GLU A 110 -17.17 -31.66 42.32
C GLU A 110 -15.89 -32.49 42.50
N LEU A 111 -14.75 -31.83 42.68
CA LEU A 111 -13.41 -32.42 42.79
C LEU A 111 -12.90 -33.07 41.49
N ASN A 112 -13.44 -32.71 40.34
CA ASN A 112 -12.88 -33.06 39.04
C ASN A 112 -11.59 -32.26 38.83
N ILE A 113 -10.50 -32.95 38.49
CA ILE A 113 -9.18 -32.34 38.29
C ILE A 113 -8.94 -32.11 36.81
N VAL A 114 -8.61 -30.86 36.45
CA VAL A 114 -8.19 -30.47 35.09
C VAL A 114 -6.76 -29.96 35.14
N SER A 115 -5.98 -30.27 34.10
CA SER A 115 -4.60 -29.77 33.98
C SER A 115 -4.43 -28.95 32.71
N TYR A 116 -3.69 -27.85 32.83
CA TYR A 116 -3.31 -26.98 31.72
C TYR A 116 -1.80 -26.97 31.57
N SER A 117 -1.32 -27.02 30.32
CA SER A 117 0.10 -26.89 30.01
C SER A 117 0.54 -25.44 30.23
N LEU A 118 1.56 -25.25 31.07
CA LEU A 118 2.15 -23.95 31.36
C LEU A 118 3.65 -24.14 31.56
N LEU A 119 4.43 -23.76 30.55
CA LEU A 119 5.87 -23.95 30.55
C LEU A 119 6.54 -22.92 31.46
N LEU A 120 7.34 -23.40 32.42
CA LEU A 120 8.11 -22.54 33.31
C LEU A 120 9.11 -21.68 32.52
N SER A 121 9.73 -22.24 31.47
CA SER A 121 10.71 -21.53 30.63
C SER A 121 10.12 -20.29 29.94
N VAL A 122 8.85 -20.32 29.53
CA VAL A 122 8.18 -19.16 28.94
C VAL A 122 7.95 -18.07 29.99
N LEU A 123 7.52 -18.47 31.19
CA LEU A 123 7.31 -17.54 32.31
C LEU A 123 8.61 -16.90 32.78
N GLU A 124 9.68 -17.68 32.91
CA GLU A 124 11.02 -17.20 33.27
C GLU A 124 11.56 -16.24 32.21
N TYR A 125 11.39 -16.56 30.92
CA TYR A 125 11.79 -15.67 29.83
C TYR A 125 11.05 -14.34 29.88
N GLN A 126 9.72 -14.36 30.01
CA GLN A 126 8.92 -13.13 30.10
C GLN A 126 9.32 -12.30 31.31
N THR A 127 9.55 -12.94 32.46
CA THR A 127 10.01 -12.29 33.68
C THR A 127 11.38 -11.64 33.48
N ALA A 128 12.33 -12.33 32.86
CA ALA A 128 13.66 -11.81 32.59
C ALA A 128 13.62 -10.58 31.67
N VAL A 129 12.80 -10.64 30.60
CA VAL A 129 12.59 -9.50 29.69
C VAL A 129 11.95 -8.31 30.42
N MET A 130 10.94 -8.53 31.26
CA MET A 130 10.31 -7.45 32.05
C MET A 130 11.28 -6.80 33.03
N ARG A 131 12.22 -7.57 33.57
CA ARG A 131 13.29 -7.07 34.45
C ARG A 131 14.44 -6.38 33.69
N GLY A 132 14.44 -6.43 32.35
CA GLY A 132 15.54 -5.94 31.53
C GLY A 132 16.80 -6.82 31.57
N ASP A 133 16.70 -8.04 32.09
CA ASP A 133 17.80 -9.02 32.12
C ASP A 133 17.78 -9.89 30.86
N PHE A 134 18.31 -9.32 29.77
CA PHE A 134 18.40 -10.00 28.48
C PHE A 134 19.42 -11.15 28.48
N GLU A 135 20.45 -11.10 29.34
CA GLU A 135 21.45 -12.17 29.42
C GLU A 135 20.84 -13.48 29.91
N THR A 136 19.96 -13.41 30.91
CA THR A 136 19.22 -14.58 31.39
C THR A 136 18.17 -15.01 30.36
N ALA A 137 17.48 -14.05 29.73
CA ALA A 137 16.48 -14.34 28.68
C ALA A 137 17.10 -15.13 27.50
N ASP A 138 18.29 -14.73 27.02
CA ASP A 138 18.99 -15.38 25.91
C ASP A 138 19.47 -16.80 26.26
N LYS A 139 19.74 -17.08 27.54
CA LYS A 139 20.07 -18.44 28.01
C LYS A 139 18.84 -19.35 28.08
N VAL A 140 17.67 -18.78 28.38
CA VAL A 140 16.41 -19.53 28.51
C VAL A 140 15.76 -19.76 27.15
N LEU A 141 15.94 -18.86 26.19
CA LEU A 141 15.31 -18.92 24.86
C LEU A 141 15.50 -20.26 24.12
N PRO A 142 16.70 -20.90 24.10
CA PRO A 142 16.89 -22.20 23.44
C PRO A 142 16.12 -23.35 24.09
N ILE A 143 15.74 -23.21 25.37
CA ILE A 143 14.99 -24.21 26.14
C ILE A 143 13.50 -24.19 25.74
N ILE A 144 13.01 -23.07 25.20
CA ILE A 144 11.61 -22.90 24.81
C ILE A 144 11.35 -23.66 23.49
N PRO A 145 10.36 -24.58 23.46
CA PRO A 145 9.95 -25.26 22.25
C PRO A 145 9.47 -24.30 21.16
N GLU A 146 9.65 -24.66 19.90
CA GLU A 146 9.33 -23.79 18.75
C GLU A 146 7.85 -23.41 18.70
N ASP A 147 6.95 -24.33 19.09
CA ASP A 147 5.50 -24.10 19.17
C ASP A 147 5.12 -22.89 20.05
N HIS A 148 5.94 -22.57 21.05
CA HIS A 148 5.70 -21.44 21.95
C HIS A 148 6.45 -20.16 21.55
N ARG A 149 7.38 -20.24 20.58
CA ARG A 149 8.17 -19.07 20.15
C ARG A 149 7.33 -17.99 19.49
N THR A 150 6.27 -18.34 18.76
CA THR A 150 5.33 -17.36 18.21
C THR A 150 4.70 -16.50 19.31
N ARG A 151 4.32 -17.11 20.44
CA ARG A 151 3.75 -16.38 21.58
C ARG A 151 4.78 -15.46 22.23
N VAL A 152 6.02 -15.94 22.36
CA VAL A 152 7.14 -15.14 22.88
C VAL A 152 7.45 -13.95 21.94
N ALA A 153 7.42 -14.15 20.62
CA ALA A 153 7.63 -13.10 19.64
C ALA A 153 6.55 -12.00 19.73
N HIS A 154 5.27 -12.36 19.85
CA HIS A 154 4.21 -11.37 20.06
C HIS A 154 4.33 -10.63 21.40
N PHE A 155 4.79 -11.31 22.45
CA PHE A 155 5.09 -10.66 23.71
C PHE A 155 6.21 -9.62 23.54
N LEU A 156 7.33 -9.99 22.92
CA LEU A 156 8.44 -9.06 22.63
C LEU A 156 7.99 -7.86 21.77
N GLU A 157 7.13 -8.11 20.77
CA GLU A 157 6.56 -7.06 19.92
C GLU A 157 5.75 -6.04 20.71
N LYS A 158 4.86 -6.50 21.61
CA LYS A 158 4.05 -5.63 22.48
C LYS A 158 4.91 -4.78 23.41
N GLN A 159 6.02 -5.34 23.86
CA GLN A 159 7.00 -4.66 24.70
C GLN A 159 7.89 -3.69 23.92
N GLY A 160 7.78 -3.66 22.59
CA GLY A 160 8.55 -2.77 21.71
C GLY A 160 9.89 -3.35 21.24
N PHE A 161 10.25 -4.57 21.67
CA PHE A 161 11.48 -5.27 21.27
C PHE A 161 11.35 -5.97 19.91
N LYS A 162 11.09 -5.18 18.86
CA LYS A 162 10.78 -5.69 17.52
C LYS A 162 11.92 -6.46 16.85
N HIS A 163 13.17 -6.04 17.03
CA HIS A 163 14.33 -6.75 16.45
C HIS A 163 14.50 -8.15 17.06
N GLN A 164 14.35 -8.26 18.37
CA GLN A 164 14.38 -9.54 19.07
C GLN A 164 13.16 -10.39 18.70
N ALA A 165 11.98 -9.79 18.62
CA ALA A 165 10.77 -10.46 18.16
C ALA A 165 10.96 -11.09 16.77
N LEU A 166 11.63 -10.39 15.85
CA LEU A 166 11.92 -10.89 14.49
C LEU A 166 12.88 -12.08 14.49
N ALA A 167 13.82 -12.13 15.44
CA ALA A 167 14.75 -13.26 15.58
C ALA A 167 14.08 -14.49 16.20
N VAL A 168 13.10 -14.29 17.09
CA VAL A 168 12.39 -15.37 17.80
C VAL A 168 11.20 -15.90 17.01
N SER A 169 10.53 -15.05 16.24
CA SER A 169 9.34 -15.42 15.47
C SER A 169 9.65 -16.53 14.48
N THR A 170 8.78 -17.53 14.42
CA THR A 170 8.84 -18.66 13.48
C THR A 170 7.84 -18.51 12.33
N GLU A 171 6.83 -17.67 12.51
CA GLU A 171 5.74 -17.46 11.55
C GLU A 171 6.19 -16.50 10.43
N PRO A 172 6.13 -16.89 9.15
CA PRO A 172 6.65 -16.09 8.05
C PRO A 172 5.89 -14.77 7.86
N ASP A 173 4.57 -14.77 8.04
CA ASP A 173 3.76 -13.55 7.92
C ASP A 173 4.07 -12.57 9.07
N HIS A 174 4.26 -13.07 10.30
CA HIS A 174 4.65 -12.24 11.43
C HIS A 174 6.06 -11.66 11.26
N GLN A 175 7.02 -12.48 10.82
CA GLN A 175 8.38 -12.02 10.48
C GLN A 175 8.34 -10.91 9.41
N PHE A 176 7.48 -11.04 8.40
CA PHE A 176 7.34 -10.03 7.35
C PHE A 176 6.82 -8.70 7.91
N GLU A 177 5.75 -8.73 8.72
CA GLU A 177 5.22 -7.53 9.36
C GLU A 177 6.23 -6.87 10.30
N LEU A 178 6.94 -7.67 11.09
CA LEU A 178 8.00 -7.17 11.96
C LEU A 178 9.12 -6.51 11.15
N ALA A 179 9.63 -7.15 10.11
CA ALA A 179 10.68 -6.62 9.25
C ALA A 179 10.26 -5.30 8.57
N LEU A 180 9.02 -5.22 8.08
CA LEU A 180 8.45 -3.97 7.55
C LEU A 180 8.40 -2.87 8.62
N SER A 181 7.92 -3.20 9.83
CA SER A 181 7.77 -2.23 10.90
C SER A 181 9.08 -1.68 11.46
N ILE A 182 10.17 -2.44 11.28
CA ILE A 182 11.54 -2.05 11.65
C ILE A 182 12.18 -1.23 10.52
N GLY A 183 11.74 -1.40 9.27
CA GLY A 183 12.37 -0.81 8.09
C GLY A 183 13.48 -1.68 7.48
N GLU A 184 13.57 -2.96 7.85
CA GLU A 184 14.53 -3.91 7.23
C GLU A 184 14.00 -4.40 5.88
N LEU A 185 14.02 -3.52 4.87
CA LEU A 185 13.41 -3.75 3.56
C LEU A 185 14.01 -4.95 2.80
N HIS A 186 15.32 -5.14 2.85
CA HIS A 186 15.98 -6.30 2.20
C HIS A 186 15.55 -7.63 2.82
N ARG A 187 15.37 -7.68 4.14
CA ARG A 187 14.90 -8.88 4.82
C ARG A 187 13.43 -9.14 4.50
N ALA A 188 12.60 -8.09 4.49
CA ALA A 188 11.21 -8.19 4.08
C ALA A 188 11.06 -8.69 2.64
N LYS A 189 11.93 -8.27 1.71
CA LYS A 189 12.00 -8.82 0.34
C LYS A 189 12.26 -10.32 0.34
N GLN A 190 13.30 -10.76 1.04
CA GLN A 190 13.65 -12.20 1.11
C GLN A 190 12.51 -13.03 1.70
N LEU A 191 11.80 -12.51 2.71
CA LEU A 191 10.64 -13.16 3.31
C LEU A 191 9.45 -13.23 2.32
N ALA A 192 9.20 -12.16 1.57
CA ALA A 192 8.16 -12.13 0.54
C ALA A 192 8.45 -13.11 -0.61
N GLU A 193 9.70 -13.24 -1.03
CA GLU A 193 10.13 -14.22 -2.04
C GLU A 193 9.93 -15.66 -1.54
N LYS A 194 10.39 -15.96 -0.31
CA LYS A 194 10.19 -17.28 0.31
C LYS A 194 8.71 -17.63 0.44
N ALA A 195 7.88 -16.70 0.88
CA ALA A 195 6.44 -16.92 0.97
C ALA A 195 5.81 -17.17 -0.41
N SER A 196 6.23 -16.42 -1.43
CA SER A 196 5.76 -16.60 -2.81
C SER A 196 6.14 -17.98 -3.39
N LEU A 197 7.32 -18.50 -3.04
CA LEU A 197 7.75 -19.85 -3.45
C LEU A 197 6.89 -20.95 -2.82
N VAL A 198 6.48 -20.77 -1.55
CA VAL A 198 5.60 -21.73 -0.85
C VAL A 198 4.18 -21.69 -1.42
N GLU A 199 3.67 -20.50 -1.74
CA GLU A 199 2.33 -20.32 -2.32
C GLU A 199 2.24 -20.82 -3.78
N GLY A 200 3.35 -20.82 -4.52
CA GLY A 200 3.51 -21.42 -5.85
C GLY A 200 2.80 -20.70 -7.00
N ALA A 201 1.63 -20.12 -6.76
CA ALA A 201 0.87 -19.30 -7.69
C ALA A 201 0.68 -17.89 -7.14
N PRO A 202 0.62 -16.85 -8.01
CA PRO A 202 0.29 -15.50 -7.59
C PRO A 202 -1.11 -15.50 -6.95
N SER A 203 -1.14 -15.21 -5.65
CA SER A 203 -2.35 -15.14 -4.84
C SER A 203 -2.67 -13.67 -4.55
N ARG A 204 -3.92 -13.36 -4.19
CA ARG A 204 -4.28 -12.01 -3.72
C ARG A 204 -3.44 -11.62 -2.48
N SER A 205 -3.09 -12.60 -1.65
CA SER A 205 -2.26 -12.38 -0.46
C SER A 205 -0.83 -11.98 -0.86
N SER A 206 -0.23 -12.68 -1.84
CA SER A 206 1.11 -12.36 -2.30
C SER A 206 1.19 -10.99 -2.96
N SER A 207 0.22 -10.63 -3.81
CA SER A 207 0.14 -9.30 -4.42
C SER A 207 0.01 -8.20 -3.35
N ALA A 208 -0.84 -8.37 -2.33
CA ALA A 208 -0.98 -7.42 -1.23
C ALA A 208 0.32 -7.27 -0.42
N ARG A 209 1.04 -8.38 -0.18
CA ARG A 209 2.34 -8.40 0.51
C ARG A 209 3.38 -7.56 -0.27
N TRP A 210 3.48 -7.78 -1.57
CA TRP A 210 4.39 -7.04 -2.45
C TRP A 210 4.02 -5.56 -2.57
N SER A 211 2.73 -5.24 -2.65
CA SER A 211 2.25 -3.85 -2.68
C SER A 211 2.60 -3.09 -1.40
N ARG A 212 2.41 -3.71 -0.22
CA ARG A 212 2.81 -3.11 1.07
C ARG A 212 4.32 -2.89 1.17
N LEU A 213 5.13 -3.87 0.74
CA LEU A 213 6.58 -3.72 0.70
C LEU A 213 6.99 -2.61 -0.29
N GLY A 214 6.32 -2.51 -1.44
CA GLY A 214 6.55 -1.46 -2.43
C GLY A 214 6.25 -0.06 -1.88
N ALA A 215 5.16 0.10 -1.14
CA ALA A 215 4.84 1.37 -0.46
C ALA A 215 5.90 1.74 0.59
N ALA A 216 6.37 0.78 1.38
CA ALA A 216 7.44 1.00 2.36
C ALA A 216 8.78 1.35 1.68
N ALA A 217 9.13 0.67 0.58
CA ALA A 217 10.31 0.95 -0.21
C ALA A 217 10.27 2.34 -0.85
N ALA A 218 9.11 2.73 -1.39
CA ALA A 218 8.89 4.05 -1.95
C ALA A 218 9.02 5.16 -0.89
N ALA A 219 8.49 4.92 0.32
CA ALA A 219 8.64 5.83 1.45
C ALA A 219 10.10 5.97 1.91
N ALA A 220 10.90 4.91 1.78
CA ALA A 220 12.33 4.92 2.06
C ALA A 220 13.20 5.44 0.88
N ALA A 221 12.57 5.86 -0.23
CA ALA A 221 13.24 6.29 -1.46
C ALA A 221 14.15 5.22 -2.11
N ASP A 222 13.90 3.93 -1.87
CA ASP A 222 14.59 2.84 -2.57
C ASP A 222 13.92 2.58 -3.93
N THR A 223 14.49 3.16 -4.98
CA THR A 223 13.92 3.11 -6.33
C THR A 223 13.94 1.71 -6.93
N ASP A 224 15.00 0.95 -6.71
CA ASP A 224 15.18 -0.36 -7.34
C ASP A 224 14.25 -1.38 -6.70
N LEU A 225 14.14 -1.36 -5.37
CA LEU A 225 13.23 -2.23 -4.66
C LEU A 225 11.77 -1.91 -4.99
N THR A 226 11.42 -0.62 -5.10
CA THR A 226 10.06 -0.19 -5.46
C THR A 226 9.62 -0.77 -6.81
N LYS A 227 10.48 -0.71 -7.83
CA LYS A 227 10.22 -1.30 -9.16
C LYS A 227 9.95 -2.80 -9.05
N ILE A 228 10.81 -3.54 -8.34
CA ILE A 228 10.67 -4.99 -8.18
C ILE A 228 9.36 -5.33 -7.45
N CYS A 229 9.05 -4.60 -6.38
CA CYS A 229 7.88 -4.88 -5.56
C CYS A 229 6.58 -4.65 -6.32
N PHE A 230 6.43 -3.51 -7.00
CA PHE A 230 5.19 -3.26 -7.74
C PHE A 230 5.05 -4.12 -9.00
N LYS A 231 6.16 -4.53 -9.64
CA LYS A 231 6.12 -5.55 -10.71
C LYS A 231 5.61 -6.89 -10.19
N ASN A 232 6.13 -7.36 -9.06
CA ASN A 232 5.68 -8.60 -8.43
C ASN A 232 4.24 -8.49 -7.88
N ALA A 233 3.82 -7.30 -7.46
CA ALA A 233 2.45 -7.05 -7.02
C ALA A 233 1.45 -6.99 -8.19
N GLN A 234 1.92 -6.87 -9.43
CA GLN A 234 1.11 -6.52 -10.61
C GLN A 234 0.34 -5.20 -10.43
N ASP A 235 0.91 -4.27 -9.65
CA ASP A 235 0.33 -2.95 -9.42
C ASP A 235 0.82 -1.97 -10.50
N TYR A 236 0.21 -2.07 -11.68
CA TYR A 236 0.57 -1.23 -12.81
C TYR A 236 0.21 0.24 -12.61
N GLY A 237 -0.77 0.54 -11.73
CA GLY A 237 -1.12 1.92 -11.37
C GLY A 237 -0.01 2.57 -10.55
N GLY A 238 0.48 1.87 -9.52
CA GLY A 238 1.64 2.29 -8.73
C GLY A 238 2.91 2.40 -9.58
N LEU A 239 3.16 1.43 -10.47
CA LEU A 239 4.28 1.48 -11.41
C LEU A 239 4.20 2.66 -12.38
N LEU A 240 3.01 2.96 -12.94
CA LEU A 240 2.82 4.08 -13.85
C LEU A 240 3.13 5.40 -13.14
N LEU A 241 2.59 5.61 -11.92
CA LEU A 241 2.87 6.80 -11.13
C LEU A 241 4.37 6.92 -10.81
N PHE A 242 5.00 5.81 -10.44
CA PHE A 242 6.43 5.79 -10.13
C PHE A 242 7.29 6.10 -11.35
N ALA A 243 7.03 5.47 -12.50
CA ALA A 243 7.76 5.66 -13.74
C ALA A 243 7.62 7.10 -14.27
N THR A 244 6.42 7.66 -14.22
CA THR A 244 6.16 9.04 -14.65
C THR A 244 6.81 10.07 -13.72
N SER A 245 6.81 9.82 -12.42
CA SER A 245 7.46 10.72 -11.44
C SER A 245 8.98 10.68 -11.52
N THR A 246 9.57 9.52 -11.84
CA THR A 246 11.03 9.35 -11.97
C THR A 246 11.56 9.66 -13.38
N GLY A 247 10.68 9.78 -14.38
CA GLY A 247 11.06 9.97 -15.77
C GLY A 247 11.71 8.73 -16.40
N ASP A 248 11.46 7.54 -15.86
CA ASP A 248 12.03 6.29 -16.37
C ASP A 248 11.29 5.82 -17.64
N LYS A 249 11.86 6.18 -18.80
CA LYS A 249 11.31 5.86 -20.12
C LYS A 249 11.28 4.35 -20.40
N GLU A 250 12.29 3.61 -19.96
CA GLU A 250 12.41 2.16 -20.23
C GLU A 250 11.33 1.40 -19.47
N LEU A 251 11.17 1.71 -18.18
CA LEU A 251 10.13 1.13 -17.34
C LEU A 251 8.73 1.45 -17.89
N LEU A 252 8.50 2.68 -18.34
CA LEU A 252 7.21 3.10 -18.89
C LEU A 252 6.87 2.34 -20.18
N GLN A 253 7.86 2.06 -21.03
CA GLN A 253 7.69 1.26 -22.24
C GLN A 253 7.40 -0.21 -21.92
N GLU A 254 8.09 -0.77 -20.93
CA GLU A 254 7.83 -2.11 -20.41
C GLU A 254 6.38 -2.21 -19.88
N ILE A 255 5.95 -1.27 -19.03
CA ILE A 255 4.58 -1.22 -18.50
C ILE A 255 3.56 -1.18 -19.63
N ALA A 256 3.77 -0.34 -20.65
CA ALA A 256 2.85 -0.22 -21.78
C ALA A 256 2.67 -1.55 -22.52
N THR A 257 3.77 -2.27 -22.79
CA THR A 257 3.72 -3.57 -23.47
C THR A 257 3.08 -4.67 -22.63
N ILE A 258 3.40 -4.74 -21.33
CA ILE A 258 2.82 -5.74 -20.41
C ILE A 258 1.32 -5.50 -20.25
N THR A 259 0.91 -4.26 -19.96
CA THR A 259 -0.50 -3.92 -19.75
C THR A 259 -1.33 -4.07 -21.02
N GLU A 260 -0.75 -3.83 -22.20
CA GLU A 260 -1.40 -4.14 -23.47
C GLU A 260 -1.64 -5.66 -23.63
N ALA A 261 -0.66 -6.49 -23.29
CA ALA A 261 -0.78 -7.95 -23.37
C ALA A 261 -1.84 -8.50 -22.39
N GLU A 262 -1.96 -7.88 -21.22
CA GLU A 262 -2.98 -8.21 -20.22
C GLU A 262 -4.36 -7.57 -20.48
N ASN A 263 -4.54 -6.86 -21.60
CA ASN A 263 -5.75 -6.13 -21.96
C ASN A 263 -6.15 -5.00 -20.99
N GLN A 264 -5.20 -4.49 -20.20
CA GLN A 264 -5.37 -3.30 -19.37
C GLN A 264 -5.15 -2.03 -20.20
N TYR A 265 -6.06 -1.77 -21.15
CA TYR A 265 -5.86 -0.73 -22.17
C TYR A 265 -5.74 0.70 -21.63
N ASN A 266 -6.37 1.02 -20.49
CA ASN A 266 -6.29 2.37 -19.91
C ASN A 266 -4.87 2.71 -19.44
N VAL A 267 -4.22 1.78 -18.74
CA VAL A 267 -2.84 1.97 -18.26
C VAL A 267 -1.87 1.97 -19.44
N ALA A 268 -2.06 1.05 -20.40
CA ALA A 268 -1.27 1.00 -21.62
C ALA A 268 -1.38 2.31 -22.42
N PHE A 269 -2.59 2.84 -22.58
CA PHE A 269 -2.84 4.10 -23.27
C PHE A 269 -2.13 5.28 -22.59
N LEU A 270 -2.25 5.41 -21.27
CA LEU A 270 -1.57 6.47 -20.52
C LEU A 270 -0.04 6.36 -20.60
N ALA A 271 0.50 5.13 -20.54
CA ALA A 271 1.92 4.89 -20.67
C ALA A 271 2.43 5.28 -22.07
N TYR A 272 1.78 4.80 -23.15
CA TYR A 272 2.15 5.18 -24.51
C TYR A 272 1.96 6.67 -24.78
N PHE A 273 0.90 7.28 -24.24
CA PHE A 273 0.62 8.71 -24.42
C PHE A 273 1.70 9.56 -23.75
N THR A 274 2.12 9.18 -22.54
CA THR A 274 3.20 9.87 -21.83
C THR A 274 4.56 9.68 -22.52
N LEU A 275 4.78 8.54 -23.18
CA LEU A 275 5.96 8.31 -24.04
C LEU A 275 5.92 9.10 -25.37
N GLY A 276 4.79 9.72 -25.72
CA GLY A 276 4.57 10.36 -27.01
C GLY A 276 4.35 9.39 -28.17
N ASN A 277 4.09 8.10 -27.91
CA ASN A 277 3.82 7.12 -28.95
C ASN A 277 2.34 7.14 -29.38
N LEU A 278 1.99 8.18 -30.14
CA LEU A 278 0.62 8.45 -30.57
C LEU A 278 0.05 7.34 -31.47
N GLU A 279 0.89 6.70 -32.29
CA GLU A 279 0.45 5.59 -33.14
C GLU A 279 0.02 4.37 -32.33
N ALA A 280 0.76 4.05 -31.25
CA ALA A 280 0.40 2.95 -30.35
C ALA A 280 -0.91 3.27 -29.62
N CYS A 281 -1.10 4.51 -29.16
CA CYS A 281 -2.35 4.98 -28.57
C CYS A 281 -3.54 4.79 -29.54
N LEU A 282 -3.37 5.17 -30.81
CA LEU A 282 -4.40 4.98 -31.83
C LEU A 282 -4.73 3.50 -32.04
N LYS A 283 -3.70 2.65 -32.18
CA LYS A 283 -3.88 1.19 -32.32
C LYS A 283 -4.64 0.60 -31.15
N LEU A 284 -4.38 1.05 -29.92
CA LEU A 284 -5.13 0.62 -28.73
C LEU A 284 -6.61 1.05 -28.77
N LEU A 285 -6.91 2.28 -29.19
CA LEU A 285 -8.30 2.75 -29.32
C LEU A 285 -9.07 1.95 -30.38
N ILE A 286 -8.43 1.62 -31.50
CA ILE A 286 -9.01 0.77 -32.55
C ILE A 286 -9.22 -0.65 -32.02
N LYS A 287 -8.21 -1.25 -31.36
CA LYS A 287 -8.26 -2.60 -30.79
C LYS A 287 -9.36 -2.74 -29.73
N SER A 288 -9.56 -1.71 -28.91
CA SER A 288 -10.63 -1.64 -27.91
C SER A 288 -12.01 -1.26 -28.48
N ARG A 289 -12.13 -1.12 -29.81
CA ARG A 289 -13.36 -0.73 -30.54
C ARG A 289 -13.94 0.64 -30.12
N ARG A 290 -13.09 1.56 -29.66
CA ARG A 290 -13.47 2.93 -29.30
C ARG A 290 -13.25 3.88 -30.48
N LEU A 291 -13.92 3.59 -31.61
CA LEU A 291 -13.71 4.29 -32.89
C LEU A 291 -14.06 5.79 -32.87
N PRO A 292 -15.14 6.26 -32.21
CA PRO A 292 -15.40 7.70 -32.11
C PRO A 292 -14.26 8.45 -31.41
N GLU A 293 -13.75 7.90 -30.32
CA GLU A 293 -12.63 8.48 -29.57
C GLU A 293 -11.33 8.44 -30.37
N ALA A 294 -11.10 7.35 -31.12
CA ALA A 294 -9.99 7.26 -32.07
C ALA A 294 -10.06 8.38 -33.12
N ALA A 295 -11.26 8.71 -33.64
CA ALA A 295 -11.44 9.79 -34.60
C ALA A 295 -11.18 11.18 -34.01
N PHE A 296 -11.63 11.43 -32.77
CA PHE A 296 -11.27 12.67 -32.07
C PHE A 296 -9.78 12.76 -31.74
N PHE A 297 -9.16 11.62 -31.39
CA PHE A 297 -7.75 11.54 -31.10
C PHE A 297 -6.90 11.82 -32.36
N THR A 298 -7.22 11.20 -33.50
CA THR A 298 -6.52 11.48 -34.76
C THR A 298 -6.73 12.92 -35.20
N ARG A 299 -7.94 13.46 -35.12
CA ARG A 299 -8.17 14.88 -35.45
C ARG A 299 -7.29 15.83 -34.64
N SER A 300 -7.00 15.51 -33.38
CA SER A 300 -6.24 16.37 -32.47
C SER A 300 -4.72 16.16 -32.57
N TYR A 301 -4.27 14.91 -32.72
CA TYR A 301 -2.86 14.55 -32.59
C TYR A 301 -2.24 13.91 -33.85
N LEU A 302 -3.04 13.25 -34.69
CA LEU A 302 -2.60 12.58 -35.93
C LEU A 302 -3.56 12.83 -37.11
N PRO A 303 -3.68 14.09 -37.59
CA PRO A 303 -4.62 14.45 -38.67
C PRO A 303 -4.52 13.57 -39.92
N SER A 304 -3.31 13.09 -40.25
CA SER A 304 -3.03 12.21 -41.38
C SER A 304 -3.80 10.87 -41.36
N LYS A 305 -4.24 10.43 -40.18
CA LYS A 305 -4.95 9.16 -39.97
C LYS A 305 -6.46 9.32 -39.80
N VAL A 306 -7.00 10.54 -39.91
CA VAL A 306 -8.42 10.80 -39.69
C VAL A 306 -9.29 10.02 -40.69
N SER A 307 -9.00 10.11 -41.99
CA SER A 307 -9.78 9.45 -43.03
C SER A 307 -9.85 7.92 -42.84
N GLU A 308 -8.73 7.29 -42.51
CA GLU A 308 -8.64 5.85 -42.22
C GLU A 308 -9.57 5.44 -41.07
N VAL A 309 -9.54 6.19 -39.96
CA VAL A 309 -10.35 5.89 -38.77
C VAL A 309 -11.82 6.20 -38.99
N VAL A 310 -12.15 7.28 -39.68
CA VAL A 310 -13.54 7.65 -40.01
C VAL A 310 -14.16 6.58 -40.92
N GLN A 311 -13.41 6.00 -41.86
CA GLN A 311 -13.88 4.89 -42.68
C GLN A 311 -14.14 3.63 -41.86
N LEU A 312 -13.24 3.28 -40.93
CA LEU A 312 -13.47 2.17 -39.99
C LEU A 312 -14.72 2.41 -39.14
N TRP A 313 -14.90 3.62 -38.62
CA TRP A 313 -16.05 4.02 -37.84
C TRP A 313 -17.36 3.99 -38.64
N ARG A 314 -17.32 4.45 -39.89
CA ARG A 314 -18.45 4.42 -40.82
C ARG A 314 -18.88 3.00 -41.14
N ASN A 315 -17.93 2.08 -41.34
CA ASN A 315 -18.21 0.67 -41.60
C ASN A 315 -18.84 -0.02 -40.40
N ASP A 316 -18.33 0.24 -39.19
CA ASP A 316 -18.86 -0.32 -37.94
C ASP A 316 -20.27 0.20 -37.62
N LEU A 317 -20.50 1.51 -37.72
CA LEU A 317 -21.83 2.09 -37.58
C LEU A 317 -22.77 1.65 -38.68
N GLY A 318 -22.30 1.51 -39.92
CA GLY A 318 -23.08 1.07 -41.06
C GLY A 318 -23.68 -0.33 -40.89
N ALA A 319 -23.04 -1.19 -40.09
CA ALA A 319 -23.57 -2.50 -39.72
C ALA A 319 -24.80 -2.41 -38.79
N THR A 320 -24.88 -1.36 -37.95
CA THR A 320 -25.97 -1.16 -36.98
C THR A 320 -27.04 -0.20 -37.52
N ASN A 321 -26.63 0.96 -38.06
CA ASN A 321 -27.49 1.97 -38.66
C ASN A 321 -26.81 2.67 -39.84
N LYS A 322 -27.30 2.38 -41.06
CA LYS A 322 -26.80 2.96 -42.31
C LYS A 322 -26.89 4.50 -42.38
N LYS A 323 -27.92 5.11 -41.78
CA LYS A 323 -28.09 6.58 -41.81
C LYS A 323 -27.03 7.29 -40.98
N SER A 324 -26.73 6.74 -39.80
CA SER A 324 -25.70 7.29 -38.90
C SER A 324 -24.31 7.21 -39.52
N GLY A 325 -23.96 6.08 -40.16
CA GLY A 325 -22.68 5.95 -40.86
C GLY A 325 -22.53 6.92 -42.05
N GLN A 326 -23.60 7.19 -42.80
CA GLN A 326 -23.58 8.16 -43.90
C GLN A 326 -23.48 9.62 -43.45
N SER A 327 -23.76 9.92 -42.18
CA SER A 327 -23.66 11.27 -41.63
C SER A 327 -22.22 11.64 -41.24
N LEU A 328 -21.30 10.68 -41.21
CA LEU A 328 -19.89 10.93 -40.96
C LEU A 328 -19.20 11.45 -42.23
N ALA A 329 -18.79 12.72 -42.19
CA ALA A 329 -18.02 13.34 -43.25
C ALA A 329 -16.53 12.95 -43.15
N ASP A 330 -15.95 12.61 -44.29
CA ASP A 330 -14.53 12.30 -44.44
C ASP A 330 -13.80 13.56 -44.94
N PRO A 331 -12.70 14.01 -44.30
CA PRO A 331 -11.94 15.19 -44.74
C PRO A 331 -11.46 15.11 -46.19
N ASP A 332 -11.12 13.91 -46.70
CA ASP A 332 -10.66 13.74 -48.08
C ASP A 332 -11.79 13.91 -49.11
N GLN A 333 -13.04 13.67 -48.71
CA GLN A 333 -14.21 13.77 -49.60
C GLN A 333 -14.88 15.14 -49.53
N TYR A 334 -14.80 15.81 -48.38
CA TYR A 334 -15.49 17.06 -48.10
C TYR A 334 -14.55 18.07 -47.42
N GLU A 335 -13.48 18.47 -48.11
CA GLU A 335 -12.49 19.43 -47.60
C GLU A 335 -13.14 20.75 -47.11
N ASN A 336 -14.22 21.18 -47.77
CA ASN A 336 -14.97 22.40 -47.43
C ASN A 336 -15.60 22.38 -46.02
N LEU A 337 -15.79 21.21 -45.42
CA LEU A 337 -16.32 21.07 -44.05
C LEU A 337 -15.24 21.12 -42.97
N PHE A 338 -13.96 21.05 -43.36
CA PHE A 338 -12.82 20.97 -42.44
C PHE A 338 -11.83 22.12 -42.70
N PRO A 339 -12.16 23.37 -42.29
CA PRO A 339 -11.21 24.48 -42.36
C PRO A 339 -9.94 24.13 -41.57
N GLU A 340 -8.78 24.61 -42.05
CA GLU A 340 -7.46 24.43 -41.41
C GLU A 340 -6.91 22.99 -41.37
N PHE A 341 -7.56 22.03 -42.04
CA PHE A 341 -7.09 20.63 -42.08
C PHE A 341 -5.74 20.48 -42.78
N LEU A 342 -5.54 21.16 -43.92
CA LEU A 342 -4.27 21.16 -44.64
C LEU A 342 -3.12 21.74 -43.82
N ASP A 343 -3.38 22.83 -43.08
CA ASP A 343 -2.40 23.44 -42.19
C ASP A 343 -2.02 22.47 -41.07
N SER A 344 -3.01 21.79 -40.49
CA SER A 344 -2.82 20.76 -39.45
C SER A 344 -1.95 19.60 -39.94
N LEU A 345 -2.16 19.11 -41.17
CA LEU A 345 -1.33 18.07 -41.78
C LEU A 345 0.13 18.50 -41.96
N GLN A 346 0.37 19.77 -42.30
CA GLN A 346 1.73 20.29 -42.42
C GLN A 346 2.40 20.43 -41.05
N LEU A 347 1.65 20.82 -40.01
CA LEU A 347 2.15 20.94 -38.64
C LEU A 347 2.49 19.57 -38.04
N GLU A 348 1.66 18.55 -38.29
CA GLU A 348 1.93 17.16 -37.88
C GLU A 348 3.25 16.65 -38.47
N LYS A 349 3.49 16.89 -39.77
CA LYS A 349 4.76 16.53 -40.43
C LYS A 349 5.95 17.25 -39.79
N PHE A 350 5.85 18.55 -39.56
CA PHE A 350 6.89 19.32 -38.88
C PHE A 350 7.19 18.75 -37.48
N GLN A 351 6.16 18.44 -36.69
CA GLN A 351 6.33 17.83 -35.36
C GLN A 351 7.01 16.47 -35.41
N THR A 352 6.61 15.62 -36.36
CA THR A 352 7.13 14.25 -36.49
C THR A 352 8.59 14.23 -36.97
N GLU A 353 8.95 15.11 -37.91
CA GLU A 353 10.29 15.14 -38.50
C GLU A 353 11.31 15.91 -37.66
N PHE A 354 10.89 16.97 -36.97
CA PHE A 354 11.81 17.89 -36.30
C PHE A 354 11.30 18.38 -34.94
N GLY A 355 10.06 18.88 -34.90
CA GLY A 355 9.53 19.62 -33.75
C GLY A 355 9.58 18.85 -32.43
N PHE A 356 9.27 17.55 -32.42
CA PHE A 356 9.24 16.77 -31.18
C PHE A 356 10.66 16.50 -30.68
N ALA A 357 11.54 16.01 -31.55
CA ALA A 357 12.92 15.66 -31.21
C ALA A 357 13.72 16.89 -30.79
N HIS A 358 13.53 18.03 -31.47
CA HIS A 358 14.24 19.27 -31.15
C HIS A 358 13.78 19.84 -29.80
N ASN A 359 12.46 19.98 -29.60
CA ASN A 359 11.91 20.65 -28.40
C ASN A 359 11.93 19.77 -27.14
N SER A 360 12.12 18.45 -27.27
CA SER A 360 12.26 17.55 -26.12
C SER A 360 13.67 17.55 -25.53
N LEU A 361 14.65 18.14 -26.22
CA LEU A 361 16.02 18.26 -25.72
C LEU A 361 16.14 19.49 -24.82
N LEU A 362 16.59 19.30 -23.60
CA LEU A 362 16.75 20.36 -22.60
C LEU A 362 17.65 21.50 -23.09
N GLU A 363 18.66 21.21 -23.92
CA GLU A 363 19.58 22.19 -24.50
C GLU A 363 18.89 23.23 -25.39
N ASN A 364 17.76 22.86 -26.00
CA ASN A 364 17.01 23.74 -26.91
C ASN A 364 15.93 24.55 -26.19
N ILE A 365 15.70 24.30 -24.89
CA ILE A 365 14.71 25.01 -24.10
C ILE A 365 15.39 26.25 -23.49
N PRO A 366 14.86 27.48 -23.73
CA PRO A 366 15.42 28.68 -23.14
C PRO A 366 15.47 28.61 -21.60
N PRO A 367 16.52 29.14 -20.95
CA PRO A 367 16.55 29.23 -19.50
C PRO A 367 15.39 30.09 -19.00
N ASN A 368 14.69 29.62 -17.96
CA ASN A 368 13.46 30.24 -17.44
C ASN A 368 12.30 30.30 -18.45
N SER A 369 12.20 29.33 -19.37
CA SER A 369 10.99 29.18 -20.17
C SER A 369 9.79 28.83 -19.28
N PHE A 370 8.77 29.69 -19.29
CA PHE A 370 7.49 29.48 -18.60
C PHE A 370 6.37 29.09 -19.57
N VAL A 371 6.69 28.87 -20.85
CA VAL A 371 5.69 28.59 -21.88
C VAL A 371 5.11 27.19 -21.64
N CYS A 372 3.84 27.14 -21.27
CA CYS A 372 3.11 25.89 -21.13
C CYS A 372 2.68 25.38 -22.51
N ASN A 373 2.37 24.08 -22.64
CA ASN A 373 1.80 23.51 -23.86
C ASN A 373 0.49 24.20 -24.32
N LEU A 374 -0.24 24.85 -23.40
CA LEU A 374 -1.45 25.62 -23.73
C LEU A 374 -1.14 26.92 -24.49
N ASP A 375 -0.05 27.59 -24.15
CA ASP A 375 0.37 28.85 -24.76
C ASP A 375 1.29 28.62 -25.97
N ARG A 376 1.60 27.36 -26.25
CA ARG A 376 2.49 26.94 -27.33
C ARG A 376 1.82 27.11 -28.69
N ASN A 377 2.48 27.83 -29.60
CA ASN A 377 2.00 28.03 -30.96
C ASN A 377 2.89 27.30 -31.98
N LEU A 378 2.42 26.14 -32.44
CA LEU A 378 3.12 25.30 -33.42
C LEU A 378 3.33 26.00 -34.77
N VAL A 379 2.44 26.91 -35.18
CA VAL A 379 2.57 27.64 -36.44
C VAL A 379 3.76 28.61 -36.38
N ALA A 380 3.92 29.30 -35.25
CA ALA A 380 5.05 30.21 -35.02
C ALA A 380 6.38 29.44 -34.96
N GLU A 381 6.42 28.30 -34.26
CA GLU A 381 7.60 27.44 -34.18
C GLU A 381 8.05 26.93 -35.55
N LYS A 382 7.10 26.49 -36.38
CA LYS A 382 7.39 26.08 -37.76
C LYS A 382 7.96 27.24 -38.58
N ALA A 383 7.38 28.44 -38.48
CA ALA A 383 7.87 29.61 -39.19
C ALA A 383 9.29 30.01 -38.77
N GLU A 384 9.60 29.94 -37.47
CA GLU A 384 10.93 30.19 -36.93
C GLU A 384 11.95 29.13 -37.35
N ALA A 385 11.55 27.85 -37.37
CA ALA A 385 12.40 26.76 -37.85
C ALA A 385 12.76 26.90 -39.33
N ILE A 386 11.83 27.37 -40.16
CA ILE A 386 12.08 27.69 -41.57
C ILE A 386 12.98 28.93 -41.68
N ALA A 387 12.69 30.00 -40.94
CA ALA A 387 13.47 31.24 -40.98
C ALA A 387 14.93 31.05 -40.52
N SER A 388 15.16 30.15 -39.57
CA SER A 388 16.48 29.77 -39.10
C SER A 388 17.18 28.71 -39.97
N GLY A 389 16.52 28.20 -41.02
CA GLY A 389 17.05 27.17 -41.92
C GLY A 389 17.21 25.79 -41.26
N LYS A 390 16.59 25.56 -40.10
CA LYS A 390 16.69 24.30 -39.34
C LYS A 390 15.77 23.21 -39.90
N TRP A 391 14.72 23.57 -40.61
CA TRP A 391 13.80 22.63 -41.25
C TRP A 391 13.37 23.14 -42.63
N GLU A 392 13.50 22.28 -43.64
CA GLU A 392 12.99 22.51 -44.99
C GLU A 392 11.88 21.51 -45.32
N PRO A 393 10.69 21.95 -45.77
CA PRO A 393 9.66 21.04 -46.19
C PRO A 393 10.12 20.26 -47.43
N LYS A 394 10.11 18.92 -47.36
CA LYS A 394 10.28 18.09 -48.56
C LYS A 394 9.18 18.46 -49.56
N ALA A 395 9.58 18.77 -50.81
CA ALA A 395 8.84 19.49 -51.85
C ALA A 395 7.47 18.91 -52.34
N ALA A 396 6.89 17.92 -51.65
CA ALA A 396 5.73 17.18 -52.18
C ALA A 396 4.37 17.91 -52.09
N LEU A 397 4.26 19.08 -51.45
CA LEU A 397 2.96 19.75 -51.22
C LEU A 397 2.93 21.27 -51.47
N CYS A 398 4.00 21.87 -52.00
CA CYS A 398 4.02 23.32 -52.27
C CYS A 398 3.09 23.76 -53.43
N ASN A 399 2.34 22.85 -54.07
CA ASN A 399 1.49 23.16 -55.23
C ASN A 399 -0.01 23.28 -54.90
N LEU A 400 -0.37 23.67 -53.68
CA LEU A 400 -1.74 24.08 -53.35
C LEU A 400 -1.72 25.56 -52.91
N ASP A 401 -1.28 26.42 -53.83
CA ASP A 401 -1.29 27.85 -53.63
C ASP A 401 -2.73 28.39 -53.56
N ARG A 402 -2.95 29.21 -52.54
CA ARG A 402 -4.16 29.98 -52.25
C ARG A 402 -4.57 30.82 -53.46
N ASN A 403 -5.77 30.61 -53.99
CA ASN A 403 -6.44 31.63 -54.79
C ASN A 403 -7.20 32.58 -53.83
N PRO A 404 -6.94 33.90 -53.85
CA PRO A 404 -7.67 34.85 -53.02
C PRO A 404 -9.08 35.04 -53.58
N ILE A 405 -10.10 34.68 -52.79
CA ILE A 405 -11.50 34.97 -53.10
C ILE A 405 -11.69 36.48 -52.93
N THR A 406 -11.89 37.17 -54.05
CA THR A 406 -12.34 38.56 -54.11
C THR A 406 -13.72 38.71 -53.45
N GLU A 407 -13.82 39.58 -52.46
CA GLU A 407 -15.09 40.06 -51.90
C GLU A 407 -16.00 40.59 -53.03
N LYS A 408 -17.16 39.96 -53.22
CA LYS A 408 -18.32 40.61 -53.80
C LYS A 408 -19.37 40.74 -52.72
N THR A 409 -19.58 41.99 -52.34
CA THR A 409 -20.72 42.48 -51.57
C THR A 409 -21.98 42.31 -52.42
N GLU A 410 -22.88 41.42 -52.01
CA GLU A 410 -24.28 41.47 -52.44
C GLU A 410 -25.19 41.37 -51.20
N THR A 411 -25.96 42.44 -51.04
CA THR A 411 -27.03 42.64 -50.07
C THR A 411 -28.32 41.92 -50.49
N ALA A 412 -29.07 41.43 -49.49
CA ALA A 412 -30.51 41.08 -49.44
C ALA A 412 -30.69 39.66 -48.88
N GLU A 413 -31.65 39.30 -48.05
CA GLU A 413 -32.76 39.96 -47.37
C GLU A 413 -33.20 38.96 -46.28
N SER A 414 -33.87 39.46 -45.24
CA SER A 414 -34.44 38.70 -44.13
C SER A 414 -35.52 37.71 -44.60
N ASP A 415 -35.48 36.47 -44.12
CA ASP A 415 -36.68 35.65 -43.99
C ASP A 415 -36.71 34.88 -42.66
N THR A 416 -37.69 35.29 -41.86
CA THR A 416 -38.10 34.78 -40.56
C THR A 416 -38.72 33.39 -40.66
N TRP A 417 -38.31 32.46 -39.79
CA TRP A 417 -39.02 31.19 -39.60
C TRP A 417 -40.04 31.33 -38.47
N GLU A 418 -41.32 31.40 -38.83
CA GLU A 418 -42.45 31.28 -37.92
C GLU A 418 -42.57 29.83 -37.41
N ALA A 419 -42.73 29.69 -36.10
CA ALA A 419 -43.11 28.43 -35.46
C ALA A 419 -44.62 28.23 -35.60
N GLN A 420 -45.04 27.08 -36.13
CA GLN A 420 -46.41 26.60 -36.03
C GLN A 420 -46.44 25.27 -35.28
N ASP A 421 -47.00 25.35 -34.08
CA ASP A 421 -47.61 24.23 -33.36
C ASP A 421 -48.71 23.62 -34.23
N ALA A 422 -48.77 22.29 -34.29
CA ALA A 422 -49.96 21.55 -34.70
C ALA A 422 -50.13 20.34 -33.78
N SER A 423 -51.20 20.40 -33.00
CA SER A 423 -51.81 19.31 -32.25
C SER A 423 -52.57 18.36 -33.18
N ASP A 424 -52.83 17.15 -32.64
CA ASP A 424 -53.88 16.18 -32.99
C ASP A 424 -53.66 15.29 -34.23
N GLU A 425 -53.26 14.03 -34.00
CA GLU A 425 -54.18 12.87 -33.82
C GLU A 425 -53.47 11.69 -33.13
#